data_AF-A0A972CUF5-F1
#
_entry.id   AF-A0A972CUF5-F1
#
_cell.length_a   1.000
_cell.length_b   1.000
_cell.length_c   1.000
_cell.angle_alpha   90.00
_cell.angle_beta   90.00
_cell.angle_gamma   90.00
#
_symmetry.space_group_name_H-M   'P 1'
#
loop_
_entity.id
_entity.type
_entity.pdbx_description
1 polymer ?
#
loop_
_entity_poly.entity_id
_entity_poly.type
_entity_poly.pdbx_seq_one_letter_code
_entity_poly.pdbx_strand_id
1 'polypeptide(L)'
;MFRRIKKNNQGFTLIELVVVIAILGILATVAVPKFGSIRKKTAITAHNVNVRTLTAAANLYITDNGVPSSDLKWNKDKKDDTDGWKNYLQDWPKIPKGLTVDDFKDVESISNYEVTIGKDGTITVNPGEIPEQ
;
A
#
# COMPACT_ATOMS: atom_id res chain seq x y z
N MET A 1 -14.45 71.91 -13.87
CA MET A 1 -15.74 71.35 -13.43
C MET A 1 -15.56 69.84 -13.21
N PHE A 2 -15.41 69.38 -11.96
CA PHE A 2 -15.14 67.96 -11.66
C PHE A 2 -16.45 67.19 -11.43
N ARG A 3 -16.79 66.28 -12.34
CA ARG A 3 -17.97 65.42 -12.26
C ARG A 3 -17.68 64.25 -11.30
N ARG A 4 -18.30 64.26 -10.12
CA ARG A 4 -18.20 63.17 -9.14
C ARG A 4 -18.94 61.93 -9.65
N ILE A 5 -18.21 60.84 -9.87
CA ILE A 5 -18.77 59.51 -10.13
C ILE A 5 -19.29 58.97 -8.80
N LYS A 6 -20.61 58.76 -8.65
CA LYS A 6 -21.20 58.05 -7.50
C LYS A 6 -20.72 56.59 -7.55
N LYS A 7 -19.87 56.18 -6.62
CA LYS A 7 -19.62 54.74 -6.37
C LYS A 7 -20.91 54.13 -5.81
N ASN A 8 -21.48 53.20 -6.54
CA ASN A 8 -22.64 52.44 -6.12
C ASN A 8 -22.17 51.39 -5.10
N ASN A 9 -22.23 51.72 -3.81
CA ASN A 9 -21.89 50.78 -2.75
C ASN A 9 -23.06 49.81 -2.54
N GLN A 10 -23.12 48.76 -3.37
CA GLN A 10 -24.01 47.62 -3.12
C GLN A 10 -23.44 46.83 -1.94
N GLY A 11 -24.09 46.97 -0.78
CA GLY A 11 -23.78 46.17 0.41
C GLY A 11 -24.42 44.79 0.32
N PHE A 12 -23.77 43.79 0.91
CA PHE A 12 -24.29 42.43 1.04
C PHE A 12 -25.55 42.43 1.90
N THR A 13 -26.58 41.69 1.51
CA THR A 13 -27.80 41.56 2.32
C THR A 13 -27.64 40.47 3.38
N LEU A 14 -28.34 40.62 4.51
CA LEU A 14 -28.35 39.59 5.56
C LEU A 14 -28.91 38.25 5.04
N ILE A 15 -29.89 38.31 4.13
CA ILE A 15 -30.50 37.10 3.55
C ILE A 15 -29.50 36.33 2.68
N GLU A 16 -28.66 37.00 1.90
CA GLU A 16 -27.60 36.35 1.12
C GLU A 16 -26.62 35.60 2.03
N LEU A 17 -26.23 36.21 3.15
CA LEU A 17 -25.34 35.54 4.11
C LEU A 17 -26.01 34.31 4.76
N VAL A 18 -27.29 34.43 5.14
CA VAL A 18 -28.06 33.37 5.78
C VAL A 18 -28.23 32.16 4.85
N VAL A 19 -28.53 32.38 3.56
CA VAL A 19 -28.66 31.28 2.59
C VAL A 19 -27.33 30.56 2.37
N VAL A 20 -26.22 31.29 2.31
CA VAL A 20 -24.88 30.71 2.14
C VAL A 20 -24.51 29.80 3.30
N ILE A 21 -24.66 30.26 4.55
CA ILE A 21 -24.34 29.42 5.72
C ILE A 21 -25.29 28.23 5.86
N ALA A 22 -26.56 28.36 5.44
CA ALA A 22 -27.51 27.26 5.43
C ALA A 22 -27.07 26.15 4.46
N ILE A 23 -26.66 26.51 3.23
CA ILE A 23 -26.15 25.54 2.25
C ILE A 23 -24.81 24.94 2.72
N LEU A 24 -23.91 25.75 3.29
CA LEU A 24 -22.64 25.25 3.84
C LEU A 24 -22.87 24.25 4.99
N GLY A 25 -23.87 24.46 5.84
CA GLY A 25 -24.25 23.51 6.89
C GLY A 25 -24.72 22.16 6.34
N ILE A 26 -25.54 22.16 5.29
CA ILE A 26 -25.98 20.93 4.61
C ILE A 26 -24.79 20.19 3.99
N LEU A 27 -23.95 20.90 3.23
CA LEU A 27 -22.78 20.31 2.55
C LEU A 27 -21.74 19.77 3.52
N ALA A 28 -21.50 20.44 4.65
CA ALA A 28 -20.54 20.01 5.66
C ALA A 28 -20.85 18.61 6.22
N THR A 29 -22.13 18.22 6.25
CA THR A 29 -22.56 16.92 6.79
C THR A 29 -22.23 15.76 5.87
N VAL A 30 -22.23 15.98 4.55
CA VAL A 30 -21.99 14.94 3.53
C VAL A 30 -20.50 14.84 3.14
N ALA A 31 -19.71 15.84 3.49
CA ALA A 31 -18.33 16.01 3.04
C ALA A 31 -17.28 15.12 3.74
N VAL A 32 -17.63 13.89 4.18
CA VAL A 32 -16.66 12.95 4.77
C VAL A 32 -16.19 11.92 3.73
N PRO A 33 -15.04 12.13 3.05
CA PRO A 33 -14.45 11.13 2.20
C PRO A 33 -13.91 9.93 3.02
N LYS A 34 -14.28 8.71 2.62
CA LYS A 34 -13.81 7.45 3.23
C LYS A 34 -12.38 7.11 2.77
N PHE A 35 -11.39 7.87 3.21
CA PHE A 35 -9.99 7.63 2.84
C PHE A 35 -9.37 6.39 3.49
N GLY A 36 -9.87 5.94 4.64
CA GLY A 36 -9.26 4.85 5.40
C GLY A 36 -9.35 3.48 4.72
N SER A 37 -10.55 3.08 4.29
CA SER A 37 -10.78 1.76 3.69
C SER A 37 -10.09 1.61 2.33
N ILE A 38 -10.06 2.68 1.54
CA ILE A 38 -9.39 2.69 0.24
C ILE A 38 -7.88 2.49 0.42
N ARG A 39 -7.26 3.20 1.38
CA ARG A 39 -5.83 3.03 1.68
C ARG A 39 -5.49 1.60 2.10
N LYS A 40 -6.31 1.00 2.97
CA LYS A 40 -6.10 -0.40 3.39
C LYS A 40 -6.23 -1.37 2.20
N LYS A 41 -7.25 -1.22 1.37
CA LYS A 41 -7.41 -2.03 0.16
C LYS A 41 -6.20 -1.91 -0.78
N THR A 42 -5.72 -0.70 -1.02
CA THR A 42 -4.52 -0.49 -1.86
C THR A 42 -3.26 -1.12 -1.25
N ALA A 43 -3.12 -1.10 0.08
CA ALA A 43 -2.00 -1.73 0.78
C ALA A 43 -2.05 -3.26 0.64
N ILE A 44 -3.24 -3.87 0.78
CA ILE A 44 -3.45 -5.31 0.56
C ILE A 44 -3.09 -5.71 -0.87
N THR A 45 -3.60 -4.98 -1.87
CA THR A 45 -3.30 -5.26 -3.27
C THR A 45 -1.80 -5.15 -3.56
N ALA A 46 -1.14 -4.09 -3.09
CA ALA A 46 0.30 -3.92 -3.26
C ALA A 46 1.10 -5.04 -2.57
N HIS A 47 0.66 -5.47 -1.38
CA HIS A 47 1.29 -6.57 -0.65
C HIS A 47 1.18 -7.90 -1.40
N ASN A 48 -0.01 -8.25 -1.90
CA ASN A 48 -0.21 -9.49 -2.66
C ASN A 48 0.62 -9.49 -3.96
N VAL A 49 0.77 -8.34 -4.62
CA VAL A 49 1.67 -8.20 -5.78
C VAL A 49 3.13 -8.44 -5.39
N ASN A 50 3.59 -7.89 -4.26
CA ASN A 50 4.94 -8.14 -3.76
C ASN A 50 5.18 -9.62 -3.48
N VAL A 51 4.22 -10.29 -2.81
CA VAL A 51 4.30 -11.74 -2.52
C VAL A 51 4.43 -12.53 -3.82
N ARG A 52 3.61 -12.25 -4.83
CA ARG A 52 3.71 -12.93 -6.14
C ARG A 52 5.02 -12.67 -6.85
N THR A 53 5.54 -11.45 -6.74
CA THR A 53 6.85 -11.08 -7.33
C THR A 53 7.98 -11.85 -6.66
N LEU A 54 7.96 -11.98 -5.33
CA LEU A 54 8.92 -12.78 -4.57
C LEU A 54 8.83 -14.27 -4.93
N THR A 55 7.62 -14.82 -5.01
CA THR A 55 7.40 -16.22 -5.42
C THR A 55 7.89 -16.46 -6.86
N ALA A 56 7.64 -15.54 -7.78
CA ALA A 56 8.13 -15.63 -9.16
C ALA A 56 9.66 -15.62 -9.22
N ALA A 57 10.31 -14.74 -8.46
CA ALA A 57 11.78 -14.71 -8.36
C ALA A 57 12.36 -16.00 -7.79
N ALA A 58 11.74 -16.57 -6.76
CA ALA A 58 12.14 -17.86 -6.21
C ALA A 58 11.97 -19.00 -7.21
N ASN A 59 10.88 -19.00 -8.01
CA ASN A 59 10.70 -19.97 -9.09
C ASN A 59 11.79 -19.87 -10.17
N LEU A 60 12.19 -18.66 -10.54
CA LEU A 60 13.30 -18.45 -11.49
C LEU A 60 14.60 -19.00 -10.92
N TYR A 61 14.89 -18.79 -9.63
CA TYR A 61 16.06 -19.39 -8.98
C TYR A 61 16.06 -20.91 -9.06
N ILE A 62 14.92 -21.55 -8.76
CA ILE A 62 14.80 -23.02 -8.87
C ILE A 62 14.98 -23.47 -10.32
N THR A 63 14.54 -22.67 -11.29
CA THR A 63 14.70 -22.99 -12.72
C THR A 63 16.18 -22.99 -13.13
N ASP A 64 16.96 -22.03 -12.62
CA ASP A 64 18.37 -21.89 -12.98
C ASP A 64 19.29 -22.85 -12.19
N ASN A 65 19.00 -23.07 -10.91
CA ASN A 65 19.90 -23.80 -9.98
C ASN A 65 19.34 -25.16 -9.53
N GLY A 66 18.10 -25.47 -9.86
CA GLY A 66 17.38 -26.60 -9.30
C GLY A 66 16.87 -26.35 -7.88
N VAL A 67 16.24 -27.38 -7.30
CA VAL A 67 15.78 -27.36 -5.92
C VAL A 67 17.00 -27.42 -4.98
N PRO A 68 17.12 -26.54 -3.97
CA PRO A 68 18.27 -26.53 -3.09
C PRO A 68 18.32 -27.80 -2.22
N SER A 69 19.53 -28.23 -1.82
CA SER A 69 19.72 -29.43 -0.98
C SER A 69 19.27 -29.24 0.48
N SER A 70 19.04 -28.00 0.90
CA SER A 70 18.55 -27.60 2.21
C SER A 70 17.70 -26.34 2.07
N ASP A 71 16.83 -26.08 3.05
CA ASP A 71 15.96 -24.91 3.00
C ASP A 71 16.77 -23.62 2.87
N LEU A 72 16.52 -22.90 1.78
CA LEU A 72 17.18 -21.64 1.46
C LEU A 72 16.27 -20.49 1.87
N LYS A 73 16.80 -19.53 2.62
CA LYS A 73 16.05 -18.38 3.11
C LYS A 73 16.57 -17.08 2.53
N TRP A 74 15.70 -16.35 1.83
CA TRP A 74 15.96 -14.99 1.40
C TRP A 74 15.30 -13.99 2.34
N ASN A 75 16.05 -12.95 2.68
CA ASN A 75 15.53 -11.78 3.35
C ASN A 75 16.27 -10.53 2.81
N LYS A 76 15.82 -9.35 3.24
CA LYS A 76 16.39 -8.06 2.82
C LYS A 76 17.90 -7.94 3.02
N ASP A 77 18.42 -8.53 4.10
CA ASP A 77 19.78 -8.32 4.59
C ASP A 77 20.76 -9.38 4.06
N LYS A 78 20.27 -10.57 3.75
CA LYS A 78 21.03 -11.69 3.15
C LYS A 78 21.09 -11.53 1.64
N LYS A 79 22.02 -10.67 1.26
CA LYS A 79 22.37 -10.28 -0.11
C LYS A 79 23.45 -11.19 -0.71
N ASP A 80 23.33 -12.50 -0.55
CA ASP A 80 24.35 -13.42 -1.06
C ASP A 80 24.37 -13.37 -2.59
N ASP A 81 25.57 -13.36 -3.19
CA ASP A 81 25.71 -13.12 -4.63
C ASP A 81 25.54 -14.42 -5.45
N THR A 82 25.69 -15.59 -4.82
CA THR A 82 25.51 -16.91 -5.44
C THR A 82 24.10 -17.48 -5.25
N ASP A 83 23.56 -17.46 -4.03
CA ASP A 83 22.27 -18.10 -3.70
C ASP A 83 21.21 -17.09 -3.23
N GLY A 84 21.42 -15.80 -3.52
CA GLY A 84 20.54 -14.72 -3.06
C GLY A 84 19.64 -14.14 -4.15
N TRP A 85 18.71 -13.31 -3.70
CA TRP A 85 17.65 -12.73 -4.53
C TRP A 85 18.13 -11.70 -5.56
N LYS A 86 19.35 -11.16 -5.44
CA LYS A 86 19.85 -10.04 -6.27
C LYS A 86 19.90 -10.35 -7.77
N ASN A 87 20.10 -11.62 -8.14
CA ASN A 87 20.12 -12.03 -9.54
C ASN A 87 18.70 -12.10 -10.14
N TYR A 88 17.67 -12.11 -9.28
CA TYR A 88 16.26 -12.35 -9.66
C TYR A 88 15.36 -11.14 -9.40
N LEU A 89 15.77 -10.22 -8.53
CA LEU A 89 15.03 -9.02 -8.16
C LEU A 89 15.93 -7.79 -8.19
N GLN A 90 15.41 -6.70 -8.76
CA GLN A 90 16.10 -5.41 -8.77
C GLN A 90 16.20 -4.82 -7.35
N ASP A 91 15.12 -4.90 -6.58
CA ASP A 91 15.03 -4.38 -5.22
C ASP A 91 14.20 -5.32 -4.34
N TRP A 92 14.59 -5.42 -3.06
CA TRP A 92 13.78 -6.13 -2.08
C TRP A 92 12.53 -5.31 -1.72
N PRO A 93 11.31 -5.86 -1.91
CA PRO A 93 10.09 -5.13 -1.63
C PRO A 93 9.92 -4.84 -0.14
N LYS A 94 9.20 -3.76 0.17
CA LYS A 94 8.82 -3.38 1.53
C LYS A 94 7.34 -3.67 1.73
N ILE A 95 6.99 -4.10 2.93
CA ILE A 95 5.59 -4.29 3.31
C ILE A 95 4.89 -2.93 3.26
N PRO A 96 3.77 -2.79 2.52
CA PRO A 96 3.05 -1.53 2.42
C PRO A 96 2.59 -0.99 3.77
N LYS A 97 2.66 0.33 3.93
CA LYS A 97 2.15 1.01 5.13
C LYS A 97 0.64 0.87 5.20
N GLY A 98 0.11 0.61 6.40
CA GLY A 98 -1.33 0.48 6.65
C GLY A 98 -1.83 -0.95 6.80
N LEU A 99 -0.93 -1.94 6.69
CA LEU A 99 -1.16 -3.30 7.13
C LEU A 99 -0.68 -3.47 8.58
N THR A 100 -1.40 -4.28 9.36
CA THR A 100 -1.02 -4.69 10.71
C THR A 100 -0.94 -6.20 10.81
N VAL A 101 -0.39 -6.72 11.92
CA VAL A 101 -0.33 -8.18 12.18
C VAL A 101 -1.73 -8.83 12.12
N ASP A 102 -2.78 -8.12 12.51
CA ASP A 102 -4.17 -8.61 12.49
C ASP A 102 -4.72 -8.86 11.07
N ASP A 103 -4.05 -8.34 10.04
CA ASP A 103 -4.43 -8.57 8.65
C ASP A 103 -3.98 -9.95 8.12
N PHE A 104 -3.16 -10.66 8.91
CA PHE A 104 -2.55 -11.94 8.55
C PHE A 104 -2.96 -13.03 9.52
N LYS A 105 -3.04 -14.27 9.02
CA LYS A 105 -3.21 -15.45 9.86
C LYS A 105 -1.85 -15.91 10.36
N ASP A 106 -1.74 -16.19 11.66
CA ASP A 106 -0.57 -16.83 12.27
C ASP A 106 0.76 -16.06 12.07
N VAL A 107 0.69 -14.72 12.02
CA VAL A 107 1.86 -13.84 11.90
C VAL A 107 2.01 -12.95 13.11
N GLU A 108 3.14 -13.09 13.82
CA GLU A 108 3.45 -12.31 15.02
C GLU A 108 4.21 -11.00 14.73
N SER A 109 4.82 -10.88 13.54
CA SER A 109 5.57 -9.70 13.13
C SER A 109 5.60 -9.52 11.61
N ILE A 110 5.47 -8.28 11.16
CA ILE A 110 5.42 -7.90 9.73
C ILE A 110 6.52 -6.90 9.36
N SER A 111 7.73 -7.08 9.89
CA SER A 111 8.83 -6.12 9.66
C SER A 111 9.41 -6.17 8.25
N ASN A 112 9.62 -7.38 7.71
CA ASN A 112 10.14 -7.61 6.36
C ASN A 112 9.59 -8.93 5.81
N TYR A 113 9.64 -9.07 4.48
CA TYR A 113 9.42 -10.37 3.86
C TYR A 113 10.59 -11.33 4.15
N GLU A 114 10.25 -12.59 4.35
CA GLU A 114 11.14 -13.75 4.29
C GLU A 114 10.60 -14.72 3.24
N VAL A 115 11.45 -15.16 2.33
CA VAL A 115 11.12 -16.21 1.36
C VAL A 115 11.88 -17.46 1.76
N THR A 116 11.19 -18.58 1.91
CA THR A 116 11.82 -19.89 2.13
C THR A 116 11.57 -20.76 0.91
N ILE A 117 12.65 -21.21 0.29
CA ILE A 117 12.66 -22.23 -0.75
C ILE A 117 13.02 -23.55 -0.08
N GLY A 118 12.02 -24.40 0.09
CA GLY A 118 12.17 -25.70 0.72
C GLY A 118 12.97 -26.67 -0.15
N LYS A 119 13.65 -27.60 0.51
CA LYS A 119 14.33 -28.73 -0.17
C LYS A 119 13.39 -29.67 -0.95
N ASP A 120 12.09 -29.52 -0.75
CA ASP A 120 11.02 -30.22 -1.46
C ASP A 120 10.51 -29.43 -2.68
N GLY A 121 11.10 -28.27 -2.98
CA GLY A 121 10.69 -27.37 -4.06
C GLY A 121 9.51 -26.46 -3.69
N THR A 122 9.03 -26.49 -2.45
CA THR A 122 7.99 -25.56 -2.00
C THR A 122 8.55 -24.15 -1.84
N ILE A 123 7.77 -23.15 -2.20
CA ILE A 123 8.10 -21.74 -1.99
C ILE A 123 7.07 -21.16 -1.03
N THR A 124 7.56 -20.59 0.07
CA THR A 124 6.74 -19.88 1.04
C THR A 124 7.25 -18.47 1.21
N VAL A 125 6.33 -17.51 1.28
CA VAL A 125 6.61 -16.09 1.54
C VAL A 125 5.89 -15.72 2.82
N ASN A 126 6.62 -15.17 3.77
CA ASN A 126 6.08 -14.67 5.03
C ASN A 126 6.36 -13.16 5.17
N PRO A 127 5.37 -12.31 5.45
CA PRO A 127 3.93 -12.60 5.50
C PRO A 127 3.36 -12.99 4.12
N GLY A 128 2.45 -13.98 4.13
CA GLY A 128 1.82 -14.55 2.93
C GLY A 128 0.71 -13.69 2.33
N GLU A 129 0.07 -14.16 1.24
CA GLU A 129 -1.05 -13.44 0.62
C GLU A 129 -2.23 -13.28 1.59
N ILE A 130 -2.84 -12.10 1.58
CA ILE A 130 -4.10 -11.84 2.27
C ILE A 130 -5.23 -12.14 1.27
N PRO A 131 -6.16 -13.06 1.56
CA PRO A 131 -7.29 -13.34 0.69
C PRO A 131 -8.11 -12.05 0.42
N GLU A 132 -8.47 -11.82 -0.83
CA GLU A 132 -9.40 -10.73 -1.17
C GLU A 132 -10.76 -11.00 -0.53
N GLN A 133 -11.32 -9.99 0.15
CA GLN A 133 -12.70 -10.01 0.67
C GLN A 133 -13.71 -9.55 -0.40
#